data_AF-A0A8S4SGS9-F1
#
_entry.id   AF-A0A8S4SGS9-F1
#
_cell.length_a   1.000
_cell.length_b   1.000
_cell.length_c   1.000
_cell.angle_alpha   90.00
_cell.angle_beta   90.00
_cell.angle_gamma   90.00
#
_symmetry.space_group_name_H-M   'P 1'
#
loop_
_entity.id
_entity.type
_entity.pdbx_description
1 polymer ?
#
loop_
_entity_poly.entity_id
_entity_poly.type
_entity_poly.pdbx_seq_one_letter_code
_entity_poly.pdbx_strand_id
1 'polypeptide(L)'
;MDKCGFSDTECKIILAQIERRAKYRKEFLKLRTDPCMHSREAGYVFDPALQRWLSMKTCQYDYFKATPKTALFGFMTIVGPMLVYGYAVWRQRTKFLDDCRSGRIRYRDRIHKLA
;
A
#
# COMPACT_ATOMS: atom_id res chain seq x y z
N MET A 1 -8.97 -42.74 13.58
CA MET A 1 -9.16 -42.46 12.15
C MET A 1 -9.89 -41.15 12.06
N ASP A 2 -9.12 -40.07 11.90
CA ASP A 2 -9.66 -38.72 11.90
C ASP A 2 -10.27 -38.48 10.52
N LYS A 3 -11.59 -38.20 10.47
CA LYS A 3 -12.37 -38.09 9.23
C LYS A 3 -11.94 -36.92 8.33
N CYS A 4 -10.92 -36.19 8.72
CA CYS A 4 -10.28 -35.10 8.01
C CYS A 4 -8.83 -35.10 8.51
N GLY A 5 -7.82 -35.19 7.64
CA GLY A 5 -6.41 -35.38 8.03
C GLY A 5 -5.75 -34.19 8.74
N PHE A 6 -6.41 -33.59 9.72
CA PHE A 6 -5.96 -32.48 10.56
C PHE A 6 -5.69 -32.96 11.98
N SER A 7 -4.73 -32.32 12.64
CA SER A 7 -4.47 -32.52 14.06
C SER A 7 -5.59 -31.97 14.95
N ASP A 8 -5.72 -32.47 16.18
CA ASP A 8 -6.74 -32.03 17.14
C ASP A 8 -6.72 -30.51 17.39
N THR A 9 -5.55 -29.91 17.35
CA THR A 9 -5.35 -28.46 17.55
C THR A 9 -5.88 -27.67 16.36
N GLU A 10 -5.53 -28.08 15.14
CA GLU A 10 -6.04 -27.47 13.90
C GLU A 10 -7.56 -27.59 13.82
N CYS A 11 -8.12 -28.75 14.19
CA CYS A 11 -9.56 -28.96 14.22
C CYS A 11 -10.25 -27.93 15.14
N LYS A 12 -9.72 -27.70 16.35
CA LYS A 12 -10.24 -26.68 17.28
C LYS A 12 -10.16 -25.26 16.71
N ILE A 13 -9.07 -24.91 16.05
CA ILE A 13 -8.88 -23.59 15.42
C ILE A 13 -9.90 -23.38 14.30
N ILE A 14 -10.10 -24.40 13.45
CA ILE A 14 -11.05 -24.37 12.34
C ILE A 14 -12.46 -24.20 12.86
N LEU A 15 -12.86 -24.97 13.88
CA LEU A 15 -14.17 -24.87 14.50
C LEU A 15 -14.42 -23.47 15.08
N ALA A 16 -13.45 -22.90 15.81
CA ALA A 16 -13.55 -21.54 16.34
C ALA A 16 -13.63 -20.46 15.24
N GLN A 17 -13.01 -20.68 14.09
CA GLN A 17 -13.12 -19.79 12.93
C GLN A 17 -14.49 -19.90 12.25
N ILE A 18 -15.01 -21.12 12.09
CA ILE A 18 -16.35 -21.37 11.55
C ILE A 18 -17.41 -20.72 12.44
N GLU A 19 -17.30 -20.90 13.76
CA GLU A 19 -18.21 -20.31 14.74
C GLU A 19 -18.23 -18.77 14.66
N ARG A 20 -17.05 -18.13 14.65
CA ARG A 20 -16.95 -16.67 14.49
C ARG A 20 -17.58 -16.19 13.18
N ARG A 21 -17.33 -16.87 12.07
CA ARG A 21 -17.92 -16.52 10.76
C ARG A 21 -19.44 -16.66 10.77
N ALA A 22 -19.96 -17.74 11.36
CA ALA A 22 -21.39 -17.98 11.48
C ALA A 22 -22.06 -16.89 12.33
N LYS A 23 -21.44 -16.50 13.45
CA LYS A 23 -21.90 -15.42 14.32
C LYS A 23 -22.02 -14.09 13.56
N TYR A 24 -20.95 -13.61 12.95
CA TYR A 24 -20.96 -12.33 12.23
C TYR A 24 -21.89 -12.33 11.02
N ARG A 25 -21.99 -13.46 10.30
CA ARG A 25 -22.95 -13.60 9.21
C ARG A 25 -24.39 -13.48 9.71
N LYS A 26 -24.71 -14.10 10.84
CA LYS A 26 -26.05 -14.02 11.46
C LYS A 26 -26.39 -12.59 11.88
N GLU A 27 -25.44 -11.89 12.49
CA GLU A 27 -25.59 -10.46 12.86
C GLU A 27 -25.81 -9.58 11.63
N PHE A 28 -25.00 -9.74 10.59
CA PHE A 28 -25.13 -8.99 9.34
C PHE A 28 -26.47 -9.27 8.64
N LEU A 29 -26.88 -10.54 8.53
CA LEU A 29 -28.15 -10.89 7.91
C LEU A 29 -29.31 -10.28 8.68
N LYS A 30 -29.30 -10.33 10.03
CA LYS A 30 -30.33 -9.71 10.87
C LYS A 30 -30.49 -8.22 10.57
N LEU A 31 -29.38 -7.48 10.52
CA LEU A 31 -29.40 -6.03 10.26
C LEU A 31 -29.79 -5.70 8.81
N ARG A 32 -29.36 -6.53 7.85
CA ARG A 32 -29.64 -6.30 6.43
C ARG A 32 -31.10 -6.58 6.05
N THR A 33 -31.74 -7.55 6.68
CA THR A 33 -33.12 -7.94 6.35
C THR A 33 -34.18 -7.16 7.13
N ASP A 34 -33.78 -6.30 8.09
CA ASP A 34 -34.72 -5.50 8.87
C ASP A 34 -35.29 -4.33 8.03
N PRO A 35 -36.60 -4.33 7.71
CA PRO A 35 -37.21 -3.31 6.86
C PRO A 35 -37.28 -1.93 7.53
N CYS A 36 -37.38 -1.88 8.86
CA CYS A 36 -37.51 -0.63 9.62
C CYS A 36 -36.18 0.10 9.78
N MET A 37 -35.05 -0.62 9.67
CA MET A 37 -33.72 -0.03 9.71
C MET A 37 -33.32 0.60 8.36
N HIS A 38 -33.79 0.02 7.25
CA HIS A 38 -33.48 0.54 5.91
C HIS A 38 -34.21 1.86 5.58
N SER A 39 -35.32 2.16 6.26
CA SER A 39 -36.09 3.41 6.09
C SER A 39 -35.56 4.58 6.91
N ARG A 40 -34.61 4.36 7.82
CA ARG A 40 -34.23 5.30 8.90
C ARG A 40 -32.96 6.13 8.66
N GLU A 41 -32.50 6.29 7.42
CA GLU A 41 -31.50 7.28 6.92
C GLU A 41 -30.17 6.74 6.38
N ALA A 42 -29.88 5.43 6.44
CA ALA A 42 -28.73 4.87 5.73
C ALA A 42 -29.07 3.50 5.16
N GLY A 43 -29.21 3.40 3.83
CA GLY A 43 -29.48 2.15 3.12
C GLY A 43 -28.33 1.12 3.16
N TYR A 44 -27.38 1.25 4.09
CA TYR A 44 -26.25 0.35 4.27
C TYR A 44 -26.09 -0.08 5.73
N VAL A 45 -25.58 -1.30 5.93
CA VAL A 45 -25.27 -1.83 7.26
C VAL A 45 -23.90 -1.33 7.68
N PHE A 46 -23.83 -0.65 8.82
CA PHE A 46 -22.57 -0.19 9.38
C PHE A 46 -21.70 -1.36 9.87
N ASP A 47 -20.45 -1.45 9.40
CA ASP A 47 -19.47 -2.44 9.83
C ASP A 47 -18.37 -1.80 10.71
N PRO A 48 -18.31 -2.11 12.02
CA PRO A 48 -17.28 -1.59 12.91
C PRO A 48 -15.87 -2.13 12.58
N ALA A 49 -15.75 -3.27 11.90
CA ALA A 49 -14.45 -3.80 11.48
C ALA A 49 -13.88 -2.97 10.32
N LEU A 50 -14.70 -2.65 9.32
CA LEU A 50 -14.34 -1.74 8.23
C LEU A 50 -13.96 -0.35 8.77
N GLN A 51 -14.76 0.24 9.65
CA GLN A 51 -14.44 1.55 10.24
C GLN A 51 -13.09 1.49 10.96
N ARG A 52 -12.84 0.47 11.79
CA ARG A 52 -11.56 0.33 12.50
C ARG A 52 -10.38 0.21 11.54
N TRP A 53 -10.53 -0.54 10.45
CA TRP A 53 -9.49 -0.65 9.43
C TRP A 53 -9.21 0.70 8.75
N LEU A 54 -10.26 1.45 8.38
CA LEU A 54 -10.14 2.79 7.83
C LEU A 54 -9.45 3.74 8.81
N SER A 55 -9.87 3.75 10.08
CA SER A 55 -9.25 4.56 11.13
C SER A 55 -7.77 4.23 11.31
N MET A 56 -7.39 2.94 11.27
CA MET A 56 -5.98 2.54 11.34
C MET A 56 -5.17 2.98 10.13
N LYS A 57 -5.79 3.09 8.94
CA LYS A 57 -5.15 3.61 7.73
C LYS A 57 -4.98 5.12 7.77
N THR A 58 -5.92 5.86 8.34
CA THR A 58 -5.82 7.33 8.46
C THR A 58 -4.87 7.74 9.60
N CYS A 59 -4.87 7.01 10.72
CA CYS A 59 -4.04 7.28 11.90
C CYS A 59 -2.67 6.58 11.83
N GLN A 60 -2.15 6.24 10.65
CA GLN A 60 -0.86 5.53 10.51
C GLN A 60 0.31 6.29 11.15
N TYR A 61 0.26 7.62 11.10
CA TYR A 61 1.30 8.48 11.65
C TYR A 61 1.39 8.38 13.18
N ASP A 62 0.26 8.26 13.87
CA ASP A 62 0.21 8.17 15.34
C ASP A 62 0.92 6.91 15.88
N TYR A 63 0.98 5.86 15.07
CA TYR A 63 1.65 4.59 15.40
C TYR A 63 3.04 4.46 14.78
N PHE A 64 3.54 5.48 14.08
CA PHE A 64 4.84 5.44 13.44
C PHE A 64 5.96 5.41 14.49
N LYS A 65 6.92 4.48 14.32
CA LYS A 65 8.13 4.40 15.14
C LYS A 65 9.35 4.56 14.26
N ALA A 66 10.17 5.56 14.56
CA ALA A 66 11.44 5.78 13.90
C ALA A 66 12.42 4.65 14.31
N THR A 67 12.55 3.65 13.44
CA THR A 67 13.53 2.56 13.55
C THR A 67 14.58 2.70 12.46
N PRO A 68 15.77 2.10 12.61
CA PRO A 68 16.78 2.13 11.55
C PRO A 68 16.26 1.52 10.23
N LYS A 69 15.40 0.50 10.30
CA LYS A 69 14.78 -0.11 9.12
C LYS A 69 13.85 0.86 8.39
N THR A 70 12.99 1.56 9.12
CA THR A 70 12.07 2.56 8.53
C THR A 70 12.81 3.78 7.99
N ALA A 71 13.88 4.20 8.65
CA ALA A 71 14.71 5.31 8.19
C ALA A 71 15.44 4.96 6.88
N LEU A 72 16.04 3.77 6.80
CA LEU A 72 16.69 3.28 5.58
C LEU A 72 15.71 3.17 4.42
N PHE A 73 14.50 2.64 4.68
CA PHE A 73 13.44 2.57 3.68
C PHE A 73 13.04 3.97 3.18
N GLY A 74 12.82 4.92 4.09
CA GLY A 74 12.50 6.30 3.75
C GLY A 74 13.60 6.98 2.93
N PHE A 75 14.86 6.82 3.32
CA PHE A 75 15.99 7.36 2.57
C PHE A 75 16.09 6.75 1.17
N MET A 76 15.98 5.44 1.04
CA MET A 76 16.10 4.76 -0.25
C MET A 76 14.94 5.09 -1.19
N THR A 77 13.73 5.28 -0.66
CA THR A 77 12.54 5.59 -1.46
C THR A 77 12.42 7.05 -1.86
N ILE A 78 12.91 7.97 -1.04
CA ILE A 78 12.80 9.41 -1.30
C ILE A 78 14.10 9.97 -1.88
N VAL A 79 15.21 9.80 -1.17
CA VAL A 79 16.50 10.39 -1.54
C VAL A 79 17.16 9.61 -2.67
N GLY A 80 17.02 8.28 -2.68
CA GLY A 80 17.56 7.40 -3.72
C GLY A 80 17.20 7.86 -5.14
N PRO A 81 15.91 7.99 -5.49
CA PRO A 81 15.50 8.45 -6.82
C PRO A 81 15.99 9.85 -7.17
N MET A 82 16.03 10.78 -6.20
CA MET A 82 16.54 12.14 -6.43
C MET A 82 18.01 12.12 -6.84
N LEU A 83 18.84 11.33 -6.13
CA LEU A 83 20.26 11.20 -6.44
C LEU A 83 20.49 10.51 -7.79
N VAL A 84 19.74 9.43 -8.06
CA VAL A 84 19.84 8.69 -9.33
C VAL A 84 19.48 9.59 -10.52
N TYR A 85 18.38 10.34 -10.41
CA TYR A 85 17.96 11.26 -11.46
C TYR A 85 18.96 12.39 -11.66
N GLY A 86 19.41 13.01 -10.57
CA GLY A 86 20.44 14.07 -10.63
C GLY A 86 21.73 13.59 -11.29
N TYR A 87 22.19 12.39 -10.95
CA TYR A 87 23.37 11.79 -11.58
C TYR A 87 23.16 11.49 -13.07
N ALA A 88 21.98 10.98 -13.45
CA ALA A 88 21.67 10.71 -14.85
C ALA A 88 21.71 11.99 -15.70
N VAL A 89 21.10 13.07 -15.21
CA VAL A 89 21.11 14.38 -15.87
C VAL A 89 22.52 14.95 -15.95
N TRP A 90 23.28 14.88 -14.85
CA TRP A 90 24.67 15.35 -14.83
C TRP A 90 25.53 14.58 -15.84
N ARG A 91 25.42 13.24 -15.87
CA ARG A 91 26.17 12.37 -16.79
C ARG A 91 25.81 12.64 -18.24
N GLN A 92 24.54 12.88 -18.55
CA GLN A 92 24.11 13.23 -19.92
C GLN A 92 24.72 14.57 -20.34
N ARG A 93 24.69 15.58 -19.44
CA ARG A 93 25.25 16.91 -19.70
C ARG A 93 26.77 16.85 -19.90
N THR A 94 27.50 16.16 -19.03
CA THR A 94 28.96 16.08 -19.11
C THR A 94 29.42 15.38 -20.38
N LYS A 95 28.80 14.26 -20.75
CA LYS A 95 29.06 13.58 -22.02
C LYS A 95 28.83 14.48 -23.22
N PHE A 96 27.69 15.17 -23.26
CA PHE A 96 27.39 16.10 -24.35
C PHE A 96 28.45 17.22 -24.48
N LEU A 97 28.87 17.79 -23.36
CA LEU A 97 29.90 18.83 -23.35
C LEU A 97 31.27 18.30 -23.83
N ASP A 98 31.61 17.07 -23.47
CA ASP A 98 32.86 16.41 -23.88
C ASP A 98 32.86 16.08 -25.39
N ASP A 99 31.74 15.58 -25.91
CA ASP A 99 31.56 15.33 -27.35
C ASP A 99 31.59 16.64 -28.17
N CYS A 100 31.11 17.74 -27.60
CA CYS A 100 31.25 19.07 -28.22
C CYS A 100 32.71 19.54 -28.25
N ARG A 101 33.46 19.36 -27.15
CA ARG A 101 34.87 19.79 -27.04
C ARG A 101 35.80 18.98 -27.94
N SER A 102 35.53 17.69 -28.08
CA SER A 102 36.27 16.80 -28.99
C SER A 102 35.90 16.98 -30.46
N GLY A 103 34.92 17.85 -30.77
CA GLY A 103 34.49 18.16 -32.14
C GLY A 103 33.63 17.07 -32.79
N ARG A 104 33.22 16.04 -32.04
CA ARG A 104 32.33 14.97 -32.53
C ARG A 104 30.93 15.47 -32.84
N ILE A 105 30.45 16.43 -32.06
CA ILE A 105 29.13 17.04 -32.21
C ILE A 105 29.29 18.56 -32.26
N ARG A 106 28.63 19.21 -33.22
CA ARG A 106 28.56 20.67 -33.25
C ARG A 106 27.54 21.14 -32.23
N TYR A 107 27.84 22.20 -31.48
CA TYR A 107 26.97 22.70 -30.41
C TYR A 107 25.53 23.04 -30.86
N ARG A 108 25.34 23.41 -32.12
CA ARG A 108 24.03 23.71 -32.72
C ARG A 108 23.10 22.49 -32.86
N ASP A 109 23.67 21.29 -32.84
CA ASP A 109 23.00 20.00 -33.03
C ASP A 109 22.64 19.35 -31.67
N ARG A 110 22.51 20.16 -30.61
CA ARG A 110 22.13 19.71 -29.27
C ARG A 110 20.73 19.10 -29.23
N ILE A 111 20.58 18.04 -28.44
CA ILE A 111 19.35 17.26 -28.29
C ILE A 111 18.19 18.11 -27.72
N HIS A 112 18.48 19.06 -26.83
CA HIS A 112 17.50 19.97 -26.25
C HIS A 112 17.64 21.37 -26.85
N LYS A 113 16.90 21.62 -27.94
CA LYS A 113 16.98 22.89 -28.69
C LYS A 113 15.88 23.89 -28.32
N LEU A 114 14.74 23.39 -27.83
CA LEU A 114 13.51 24.13 -27.54
C LEU A 114 13.00 23.95 -26.09
N ALA A 115 13.80 23.29 -25.24
CA ALA A 115 13.56 23.24 -23.81
C ALA A 115 14.38 24.34 -23.12
#